data_AF-A0A182P6X1-F1
#
_entry.id   AF-A0A182P6X1-F1
#
_cell.length_a   1.000
_cell.length_b   1.000
_cell.length_c   1.000
_cell.angle_alpha   90.00
_cell.angle_beta   90.00
_cell.angle_gamma   90.00
#
_symmetry.space_group_name_H-M   'P 1'
#
loop_
_entity.id
_entity.type
_entity.pdbx_description
1 polymer ?
#
loop_
_entity_poly.entity_id
_entity_poly.type
_entity_poly.pdbx_seq_one_letter_code
_entity_poly.pdbx_strand_id
1 'polypeptide(L)'
;MSSESLVRPGLTTRFTGSLPEIKLRLRKKVPKLTANDVRRARIPYYEAIASELYEAGYVSAAFLLLHLIEYEDAYVGRTSYAAVESRRLQNDEMLLNPLCDSLARAENWKAERQYVREVGELLAIARRLEPVREKRWLARQFFCIALDRCADCDGPERVKAQSLVRYYYGKFLIDLRQHLEAMKLLEQADEELGSVSPEEIDSWETLEEDGERLSIAINTLLFVSNCKLAEELRGSPKWIAEQYIKDAHKAALKSLYTLSSIMARSYQAYGEFLCDKGCHEEALEMYRNALQQAELDGELPELAVSVALAQAKSYHRLSQAVKRDAMLHRVDRMTKSNENSLNRAHYYLVAATLQQQDAKEDANKMAQLLTHLRLAASIFERFRQRASALEARCLEGLLRAEPLFAEYAILLPRAISTSDGALYRVIDRVGF
;
A
#
# COMPACT_ATOMS: atom_id res chain seq x y z
N MET A 1 -5.63 -9.47 -58.00
CA MET A 1 -5.69 -10.60 -57.05
C MET A 1 -6.95 -11.38 -57.35
N SER A 2 -6.79 -12.66 -57.70
CA SER A 2 -7.84 -13.48 -58.33
C SER A 2 -8.98 -13.81 -57.38
N SER A 3 -10.18 -13.90 -57.94
CA SER A 3 -11.45 -14.26 -57.33
C SER A 3 -11.55 -15.75 -56.94
N GLU A 4 -10.46 -16.40 -56.56
CA GLU A 4 -10.39 -17.86 -56.34
C GLU A 4 -10.41 -18.28 -54.86
N SER A 5 -10.42 -17.35 -53.90
CA SER A 5 -10.34 -17.71 -52.47
C SER A 5 -11.67 -17.86 -51.73
N LEU A 6 -12.82 -17.93 -52.44
CA LEU A 6 -14.16 -18.02 -51.84
C LEU A 6 -14.89 -19.34 -52.16
N VAL A 7 -14.17 -20.46 -52.23
CA VAL A 7 -14.79 -21.79 -52.28
C VAL A 7 -14.74 -22.43 -50.90
N ARG A 8 -15.84 -22.30 -50.13
CA ARG A 8 -16.05 -23.10 -48.92
C ARG A 8 -16.10 -24.58 -49.32
N PRO A 9 -15.23 -25.46 -48.78
CA PRO A 9 -15.26 -26.88 -49.12
C PRO A 9 -16.62 -27.49 -48.72
N GLY A 10 -17.43 -27.87 -49.71
CA GLY A 10 -18.65 -28.65 -49.50
C GLY A 10 -19.99 -27.98 -49.82
N LEU A 11 -20.03 -26.75 -50.36
CA LEU A 11 -21.27 -26.09 -50.80
C LEU A 11 -21.38 -25.90 -52.33
N THR A 12 -20.30 -26.07 -53.09
CA THR A 12 -20.26 -25.82 -54.55
C THR A 12 -20.03 -27.06 -55.40
N THR A 13 -19.95 -28.26 -54.81
CA THR A 13 -19.93 -29.48 -55.60
C THR A 13 -21.33 -29.76 -56.16
N ARG A 14 -21.49 -29.72 -57.49
CA ARG A 14 -22.71 -30.23 -58.15
C ARG A 14 -22.85 -31.71 -57.81
N PHE A 15 -23.82 -32.03 -56.97
CA PHE A 15 -24.11 -33.40 -56.55
C PHE A 15 -25.25 -33.98 -57.39
N THR A 16 -24.98 -35.11 -58.04
CA THR A 16 -25.97 -35.97 -58.70
C THR A 16 -26.43 -37.04 -57.70
N GLY A 17 -27.47 -36.77 -56.92
CA GLY A 17 -28.04 -37.69 -55.93
C GLY A 17 -29.45 -37.28 -55.55
N SER A 18 -30.24 -38.20 -54.97
CA SER A 18 -31.65 -37.95 -54.65
C SER A 18 -31.77 -36.87 -53.56
N LEU A 19 -32.70 -35.92 -53.75
CA LEU A 19 -32.98 -34.83 -52.79
C LEU A 19 -33.15 -35.30 -51.32
N PRO A 20 -33.75 -36.47 -51.04
CA PRO A 20 -33.86 -37.02 -49.69
C PRO A 20 -32.50 -37.29 -49.00
N GLU A 21 -31.52 -37.83 -49.73
CA GLU A 21 -30.19 -38.15 -49.18
C GLU A 21 -29.40 -36.89 -48.84
N ILE A 22 -29.56 -35.84 -49.65
CA ILE A 22 -28.98 -34.51 -49.41
C ILE A 22 -29.56 -33.91 -48.13
N LYS A 23 -30.89 -33.95 -47.96
CA LYS A 23 -31.57 -33.46 -46.74
C LYS A 23 -31.12 -34.25 -45.50
N LEU A 24 -30.98 -35.57 -45.60
CA LEU A 24 -30.53 -36.41 -44.49
C LEU A 24 -29.07 -36.07 -44.09
N ARG A 25 -28.17 -35.90 -45.06
CA ARG A 25 -26.77 -35.56 -44.81
C ARG A 25 -26.62 -34.15 -44.25
N LEU A 26 -27.41 -33.18 -44.72
CA LEU A 26 -27.45 -31.84 -44.16
C LEU A 26 -27.99 -31.87 -42.72
N ARG A 27 -29.09 -32.59 -42.44
CA ARG A 27 -29.60 -32.77 -41.07
C ARG A 27 -28.59 -33.42 -40.14
N LYS A 28 -27.79 -34.38 -40.62
CA LYS A 28 -26.68 -34.98 -39.84
C LYS A 28 -25.52 -34.01 -39.57
N LYS A 29 -25.38 -32.96 -40.38
CA LYS A 29 -24.35 -31.91 -40.23
C LYS A 29 -24.84 -30.68 -39.45
N VAL A 30 -26.14 -30.54 -39.19
CA VAL A 30 -26.66 -29.49 -38.31
C VAL A 30 -26.28 -29.86 -36.87
N PRO A 31 -25.57 -28.98 -36.13
CA PRO A 31 -25.27 -29.24 -34.73
C PRO A 31 -26.58 -29.44 -33.96
N LYS A 32 -26.66 -30.51 -33.18
CA LYS A 32 -27.78 -30.74 -32.26
C LYS A 32 -27.63 -29.75 -31.11
N LEU A 33 -28.26 -28.58 -31.24
CA LEU A 33 -28.32 -27.59 -30.19
C LEU A 33 -29.20 -28.10 -29.05
N THR A 34 -28.73 -27.99 -27.82
CA THR A 34 -29.53 -28.24 -26.62
C THR A 34 -30.54 -27.11 -26.43
N ALA A 35 -31.55 -27.32 -25.58
CA ALA A 35 -32.50 -26.25 -25.23
C ALA A 35 -31.78 -25.02 -24.65
N ASN A 36 -30.71 -25.24 -23.87
CA ASN A 36 -29.88 -24.19 -23.30
C ASN A 36 -29.10 -23.44 -24.38
N ASP A 37 -28.53 -24.14 -25.37
CA ASP A 37 -27.85 -23.49 -26.50
C ASP A 37 -28.80 -22.61 -27.33
N VAL A 38 -30.05 -23.08 -27.52
CA VAL A 38 -31.08 -22.30 -28.20
C VAL A 38 -31.49 -21.08 -27.37
N ARG A 39 -31.56 -21.20 -26.04
CA ARG A 39 -31.89 -20.10 -25.13
C ARG A 39 -30.80 -19.03 -25.13
N ARG A 40 -29.54 -19.43 -24.93
CA ARG A 40 -28.36 -18.53 -24.95
C ARG A 40 -28.21 -17.77 -26.28
N ALA A 41 -28.74 -18.31 -27.39
CA ALA A 41 -28.76 -17.63 -28.68
C ALA A 41 -29.96 -16.69 -28.91
N ARG A 42 -31.01 -16.77 -28.08
CA ARG A 42 -32.29 -16.05 -28.28
C ARG A 42 -32.54 -14.89 -27.32
N ILE A 43 -32.00 -14.96 -26.11
CA ILE A 43 -32.17 -13.94 -25.07
C ILE A 43 -30.79 -13.44 -24.61
N PRO A 44 -30.70 -12.29 -23.91
CA PRO A 44 -29.45 -11.83 -23.33
C PRO A 44 -28.77 -12.93 -22.50
N TYR A 45 -27.45 -13.05 -22.66
CA TYR A 45 -26.70 -14.19 -22.14
C TYR A 45 -26.85 -14.35 -20.61
N TYR A 46 -26.84 -13.24 -19.87
CA TYR A 46 -27.03 -13.26 -18.42
C TYR A 46 -28.42 -13.77 -18.00
N GLU A 47 -29.49 -13.45 -18.75
CA GLU A 47 -30.86 -13.94 -18.48
C GLU A 47 -30.97 -15.43 -18.76
N ALA A 48 -30.30 -15.91 -19.81
CA ALA A 48 -30.22 -17.33 -20.13
C ALA A 48 -29.57 -18.10 -18.98
N ILE A 49 -28.42 -17.64 -18.48
CA ILE A 49 -27.74 -18.31 -17.36
C ILE A 49 -28.54 -18.21 -16.06
N ALA A 50 -29.10 -17.05 -15.74
CA ALA A 50 -29.95 -16.91 -14.55
C ALA A 50 -31.14 -17.89 -14.59
N SER A 51 -31.76 -18.06 -15.76
CA SER A 51 -32.84 -19.04 -15.96
C SER A 51 -32.35 -20.48 -15.82
N GLU A 52 -31.16 -20.80 -16.32
CA GLU A 52 -30.55 -22.13 -16.17
C GLU A 52 -30.26 -22.46 -14.70
N LEU A 53 -29.73 -21.50 -13.92
CA LEU A 53 -29.52 -21.66 -12.48
C LEU A 53 -30.85 -21.91 -11.75
N TYR A 54 -31.87 -21.13 -12.07
CA TYR A 54 -33.19 -21.27 -11.49
C TYR A 54 -33.81 -22.64 -11.78
N GLU A 55 -33.73 -23.10 -13.05
CA GLU A 55 -34.22 -24.43 -13.46
C GLU A 55 -33.44 -25.58 -12.81
N ALA A 56 -32.15 -25.38 -12.52
CA ALA A 56 -31.32 -26.36 -11.80
C ALA A 56 -31.58 -26.39 -10.28
N GLY A 57 -32.44 -25.51 -9.76
CA GLY A 57 -32.77 -25.41 -8.33
C GLY A 57 -31.91 -24.42 -7.54
N TYR A 58 -31.00 -23.70 -8.20
CA TYR A 58 -30.14 -22.67 -7.60
C TYR A 58 -30.83 -21.29 -7.62
N VAL A 59 -31.94 -21.21 -6.89
CA VAL A 59 -32.84 -20.06 -6.91
C VAL A 59 -32.16 -18.82 -6.32
N SER A 60 -31.44 -18.96 -5.21
CA SER A 60 -30.77 -17.83 -4.55
C SER A 60 -29.64 -17.28 -5.41
N ALA A 61 -28.85 -18.17 -6.03
CA ALA A 61 -27.78 -17.80 -6.95
C ALA A 61 -28.32 -17.07 -8.19
N ALA A 62 -29.43 -17.54 -8.76
CA ALA A 62 -30.08 -16.90 -9.89
C ALA A 62 -30.52 -15.46 -9.57
N PHE A 63 -31.19 -15.25 -8.43
CA PHE A 63 -31.61 -13.91 -8.00
C PHE A 63 -30.43 -13.01 -7.64
N LEU A 64 -29.41 -13.55 -6.98
CA LEU A 64 -28.21 -12.78 -6.66
C LEU A 64 -27.52 -12.28 -7.94
N LEU A 65 -27.41 -13.11 -8.97
CA LEU A 65 -26.83 -12.71 -10.25
C LEU A 65 -27.59 -11.53 -10.87
N LEU A 66 -28.93 -11.60 -10.91
CA LEU A 66 -29.76 -10.53 -11.44
C LEU A 66 -29.62 -9.25 -10.61
N HIS A 67 -29.65 -9.35 -9.28
CA HIS A 67 -29.43 -8.20 -8.40
C HIS A 67 -28.04 -7.56 -8.60
N LEU A 68 -27.00 -8.34 -8.88
CA LEU A 68 -25.65 -7.81 -9.16
C LEU A 68 -25.62 -7.01 -10.47
N ILE A 69 -26.39 -7.42 -11.48
CA ILE A 69 -26.53 -6.70 -12.75
C ILE A 69 -27.32 -5.41 -12.55
N GLU A 70 -28.44 -5.47 -11.83
CA GLU A 70 -29.23 -4.29 -11.47
C GLU A 70 -28.41 -3.29 -10.64
N TYR A 71 -27.58 -3.79 -9.71
CA TYR A 71 -26.66 -2.97 -8.94
C TYR A 71 -25.62 -2.29 -9.84
N GLU A 72 -25.04 -3.01 -10.82
CA GLU A 72 -24.12 -2.40 -11.80
C GLU A 72 -24.83 -1.31 -12.60
N ASP A 73 -26.08 -1.51 -13.02
CA ASP A 73 -26.87 -0.51 -13.74
C ASP A 73 -27.20 0.75 -12.93
N ALA A 74 -27.42 0.60 -11.63
CA ALA A 74 -27.75 1.71 -10.75
C ALA A 74 -26.51 2.53 -10.33
N TYR A 75 -25.38 1.87 -10.09
CA TYR A 75 -24.21 2.49 -9.45
C TYR A 75 -22.99 2.65 -10.37
N VAL A 76 -22.90 1.90 -11.47
CA VAL A 76 -21.85 2.10 -12.50
C VAL A 76 -22.46 2.93 -13.63
N GLY A 77 -22.12 4.22 -13.65
CA GLY A 77 -22.66 5.17 -14.61
C GLY A 77 -22.47 4.70 -16.06
N ARG A 78 -23.56 4.76 -16.84
CA ARG A 78 -23.51 4.42 -18.27
C ARG A 78 -22.54 5.33 -19.00
N THR A 79 -21.77 4.74 -19.90
CA THR A 79 -20.80 5.45 -20.72
C THR A 79 -21.13 5.32 -22.19
N SER A 80 -20.80 6.34 -22.98
CA SER A 80 -20.91 6.27 -24.44
C SER A 80 -19.80 5.44 -25.09
N TYR A 81 -18.84 4.94 -24.29
CA TYR A 81 -17.69 4.18 -24.77
C TYR A 81 -18.06 2.70 -24.88
N ALA A 82 -18.26 2.22 -26.11
CA ALA A 82 -18.64 0.84 -26.38
C ALA A 82 -17.69 -0.20 -25.74
N ALA A 83 -16.39 0.10 -25.63
CA ALA A 83 -15.39 -0.78 -25.02
C ALA A 83 -15.55 -0.94 -23.50
N VAL A 84 -16.16 0.03 -22.82
CA VAL A 84 -16.47 -0.04 -21.38
C VAL A 84 -17.79 -0.78 -21.19
N GLU A 85 -18.81 -0.45 -22.00
CA GLU A 85 -20.11 -1.14 -21.98
C GLU A 85 -19.99 -2.63 -22.30
N SER A 86 -19.08 -3.02 -23.21
CA SER A 86 -18.83 -4.43 -23.53
C SER A 86 -18.20 -5.21 -22.38
N ARG A 87 -17.58 -4.54 -21.41
CA ARG A 87 -16.95 -5.18 -20.24
C ARG A 87 -17.88 -5.24 -19.03
N ARG A 88 -19.11 -4.74 -19.13
CA ARG A 88 -20.11 -4.84 -18.05
C ARG A 88 -20.47 -6.29 -17.77
N LEU A 89 -20.86 -6.59 -16.53
CA LEU A 89 -21.10 -7.97 -16.09
C LEU A 89 -22.11 -8.68 -16.98
N GLN A 90 -23.17 -7.99 -17.39
CA GLN A 90 -24.20 -8.50 -18.30
C GLN A 90 -23.67 -8.97 -19.67
N ASN A 91 -22.52 -8.44 -20.10
CA ASN A 91 -21.90 -8.71 -21.41
C ASN A 91 -20.64 -9.59 -21.32
N ASP A 92 -20.15 -9.87 -20.11
CA ASP A 92 -18.90 -10.59 -19.88
C ASP A 92 -19.16 -12.10 -19.70
N GLU A 93 -19.35 -12.79 -20.83
CA GLU A 93 -19.63 -14.24 -20.84
C GLU A 93 -18.53 -15.07 -20.16
N MET A 94 -17.27 -14.62 -20.28
CA MET A 94 -16.09 -15.27 -19.70
C MET A 94 -16.09 -15.20 -18.18
N LEU A 95 -16.64 -14.14 -17.61
CA LEU A 95 -16.80 -13.98 -16.17
C LEU A 95 -18.09 -14.63 -15.65
N LEU A 96 -19.18 -14.53 -16.40
CA LEU A 96 -20.50 -15.04 -15.98
C LEU A 96 -20.48 -16.56 -15.76
N ASN A 97 -19.87 -17.34 -16.65
CA ASN A 97 -19.79 -18.79 -16.51
C ASN A 97 -19.12 -19.24 -15.19
N PRO A 98 -17.85 -18.88 -14.90
CA PRO A 98 -17.18 -19.31 -13.67
C PRO A 98 -17.81 -18.69 -12.40
N LEU A 99 -18.42 -17.51 -12.51
CA LEU A 99 -19.19 -16.90 -11.42
C LEU A 99 -20.41 -17.76 -11.08
N CYS A 100 -21.19 -18.16 -12.09
CA CYS A 100 -22.40 -18.97 -11.89
C CYS A 100 -22.06 -20.36 -11.33
N ASP A 101 -20.99 -21.00 -11.81
CA ASP A 101 -20.51 -22.26 -11.25
C ASP A 101 -20.14 -22.11 -9.75
N SER A 102 -19.53 -20.97 -9.39
CA SER A 102 -19.15 -20.70 -7.99
C SER A 102 -20.35 -20.38 -7.11
N LEU A 103 -21.33 -19.63 -7.63
CA LEU A 103 -22.58 -19.35 -6.92
C LEU A 103 -23.41 -20.62 -6.70
N ALA A 104 -23.49 -21.49 -7.71
CA ALA A 104 -24.14 -22.80 -7.57
C ALA A 104 -23.45 -23.67 -6.51
N ARG A 105 -22.11 -23.69 -6.46
CA ARG A 105 -21.37 -24.37 -5.37
C ARG A 105 -21.67 -23.76 -3.99
N ALA A 106 -21.68 -22.44 -3.87
CA ALA A 106 -22.03 -21.77 -2.61
C ALA A 106 -23.45 -22.13 -2.14
N GLU A 107 -24.43 -22.13 -3.05
CA GLU A 107 -25.81 -22.51 -2.72
C GLU A 107 -25.96 -24.00 -2.38
N ASN A 108 -25.18 -24.90 -3.02
CA ASN A 108 -25.10 -26.31 -2.61
C ASN A 108 -24.60 -26.44 -1.15
N TRP A 109 -23.51 -25.74 -0.79
CA TRP A 109 -23.00 -25.77 0.58
C TRP A 109 -24.02 -25.25 1.60
N LYS A 110 -24.76 -24.20 1.23
CA LYS A 110 -25.88 -23.69 2.03
C LYS A 110 -26.97 -24.73 2.22
N ALA A 111 -27.37 -25.42 1.14
CA ALA A 111 -28.39 -26.48 1.19
C ALA A 111 -27.93 -27.65 2.10
N GLU A 112 -26.64 -27.95 2.12
CA GLU A 112 -26.01 -28.92 3.02
C GLU A 112 -25.75 -28.41 4.44
N ARG A 113 -26.09 -27.14 4.75
CA ARG A 113 -25.82 -26.46 6.03
C ARG A 113 -24.33 -26.36 6.40
N GLN A 114 -23.45 -26.37 5.40
CA GLN A 114 -22.02 -26.18 5.56
C GLN A 114 -21.65 -24.70 5.33
N TYR A 115 -22.10 -23.82 6.23
CA TYR A 115 -22.00 -22.36 6.06
C TYR A 115 -20.56 -21.85 5.97
N VAL A 116 -19.61 -22.47 6.68
CA VAL A 116 -18.18 -22.10 6.58
C VAL A 116 -17.64 -22.31 5.17
N ARG A 117 -18.08 -23.38 4.47
CA ARG A 117 -17.69 -23.63 3.08
C ARG A 117 -18.39 -22.70 2.10
N GLU A 118 -19.65 -22.35 2.36
CA GLU A 118 -20.36 -21.31 1.61
C GLU A 118 -19.58 -19.97 1.67
N VAL A 119 -19.23 -19.52 2.87
CA VAL A 119 -18.41 -18.30 3.08
C VAL A 119 -17.06 -18.43 2.37
N GLY A 120 -16.43 -19.60 2.41
CA GLY A 120 -15.17 -19.88 1.71
C GLY A 120 -15.28 -19.70 0.19
N GLU A 121 -16.34 -20.21 -0.44
CA GLU A 121 -16.58 -20.01 -1.88
C GLU A 121 -16.85 -18.52 -2.21
N LEU A 122 -17.63 -17.82 -1.39
CA LEU A 122 -17.92 -16.39 -1.59
C LEU A 122 -16.64 -15.54 -1.46
N LEU A 123 -15.80 -15.84 -0.47
CA LEU A 123 -14.49 -15.21 -0.30
C LEU A 123 -13.56 -15.51 -1.50
N ALA A 124 -13.58 -16.73 -2.01
CA ALA A 124 -12.81 -17.10 -3.19
C ALA A 124 -13.29 -16.38 -4.47
N ILE A 125 -14.58 -16.09 -4.60
CA ILE A 125 -15.10 -15.22 -5.66
C ILE A 125 -14.52 -13.80 -5.50
N ALA A 126 -14.61 -13.21 -4.30
CA ALA A 126 -14.11 -11.85 -4.05
C ALA A 126 -12.61 -11.71 -4.39
N ARG A 127 -11.78 -12.65 -3.93
CA ARG A 127 -10.32 -12.67 -4.19
C ARG A 127 -9.98 -12.83 -5.67
N ARG A 128 -10.74 -13.63 -6.44
CA ARG A 128 -10.53 -13.77 -7.89
C ARG A 128 -10.84 -12.48 -8.66
N LEU A 129 -11.76 -11.67 -8.15
CA LEU A 129 -12.18 -10.42 -8.77
C LEU A 129 -11.28 -9.21 -8.41
N GLU A 130 -10.60 -9.25 -7.28
CA GLU A 130 -9.75 -8.17 -6.75
C GLU A 130 -8.71 -7.60 -7.76
N PRO A 131 -7.96 -8.43 -8.52
CA PRO A 131 -6.99 -7.94 -9.49
C PRO A 131 -7.62 -7.13 -10.65
N VAL A 132 -8.90 -7.38 -10.94
CA VAL A 132 -9.60 -6.77 -12.07
C VAL A 132 -10.15 -5.41 -11.65
N ARG A 133 -9.43 -4.33 -11.98
CA ARG A 133 -9.77 -2.95 -11.57
C ARG A 133 -11.23 -2.57 -11.84
N GLU A 134 -11.77 -2.94 -13.00
CA GLU A 134 -13.14 -2.64 -13.41
C GLU A 134 -14.21 -3.40 -12.61
N LYS A 135 -13.83 -4.53 -12.00
CA LYS A 135 -14.72 -5.41 -11.23
C LYS A 135 -14.49 -5.33 -9.73
N ARG A 136 -13.70 -4.35 -9.26
CA ARG A 136 -13.48 -4.13 -7.81
C ARG A 136 -14.77 -3.84 -7.06
N TRP A 137 -15.76 -3.20 -7.69
CA TRP A 137 -17.08 -3.00 -7.08
C TRP A 137 -17.77 -4.34 -6.80
N LEU A 138 -17.63 -5.33 -7.68
CA LEU A 138 -18.20 -6.66 -7.53
C LEU A 138 -17.46 -7.45 -6.44
N ALA A 139 -16.13 -7.35 -6.41
CA ALA A 139 -15.32 -7.92 -5.32
C ALA A 139 -15.77 -7.39 -3.95
N ARG A 140 -16.02 -6.08 -3.84
CA ARG A 140 -16.56 -5.45 -2.63
C ARG A 140 -17.89 -6.05 -2.20
N GLN A 141 -18.83 -6.23 -3.14
CA GLN A 141 -20.13 -6.85 -2.82
C GLN A 141 -19.96 -8.26 -2.27
N PHE A 142 -19.07 -9.07 -2.87
CA PHE A 142 -18.82 -10.43 -2.38
C PHE A 142 -18.16 -10.45 -1.00
N PHE A 143 -17.29 -9.50 -0.66
CA PHE A 143 -16.79 -9.36 0.71
C PHE A 143 -17.91 -9.05 1.71
N CYS A 144 -18.81 -8.11 1.38
CA CYS A 144 -19.96 -7.79 2.21
C CYS A 144 -20.91 -8.98 2.39
N ILE A 145 -21.26 -9.66 1.29
CA ILE A 145 -22.12 -10.85 1.33
C ILE A 145 -21.47 -11.95 2.17
N ALA A 146 -20.17 -12.20 2.01
CA ALA A 146 -19.44 -13.19 2.79
C ALA A 146 -19.47 -12.85 4.30
N LEU A 147 -19.27 -11.59 4.68
CA LEU A 147 -19.39 -11.15 6.08
C LEU A 147 -20.80 -11.36 6.64
N ASP A 148 -21.83 -11.01 5.86
CA ASP A 148 -23.22 -11.19 6.26
C ASP A 148 -23.54 -12.68 6.45
N ARG A 149 -23.04 -13.55 5.56
CA ARG A 149 -23.23 -15.01 5.68
C ARG A 149 -22.49 -15.62 6.86
N CYS A 150 -21.41 -15.03 7.33
CA CYS A 150 -20.76 -15.52 8.55
C CYS A 150 -21.66 -15.48 9.79
N ALA A 151 -22.75 -14.70 9.80
CA ALA A 151 -23.71 -14.71 10.90
C ALA A 151 -24.41 -16.07 11.06
N ASP A 152 -24.49 -16.86 9.98
CA ASP A 152 -25.07 -18.21 9.97
C ASP A 152 -24.09 -19.29 10.47
N CYS A 153 -22.80 -18.95 10.65
CA CYS A 153 -21.79 -19.85 11.22
C CYS A 153 -21.85 -19.86 12.76
N ASP A 154 -21.39 -20.95 13.37
CA ASP A 154 -21.39 -21.11 14.83
C ASP A 154 -19.98 -21.30 15.42
N GLY A 155 -19.83 -20.95 16.70
CA GLY A 155 -18.65 -21.26 17.51
C GLY A 155 -17.33 -20.65 17.00
N PRO A 156 -16.19 -21.32 17.24
CA PRO A 156 -14.87 -20.79 16.85
C PRO A 156 -14.69 -20.73 15.32
N GLU A 157 -15.38 -21.59 14.57
CA GLU A 157 -15.34 -21.58 13.10
C GLU A 157 -15.93 -20.30 12.51
N ARG A 158 -16.97 -19.74 13.16
CA ARG A 158 -17.48 -18.41 12.82
C ARG A 158 -16.41 -17.35 12.98
N VAL A 159 -15.73 -17.31 14.13
CA VAL A 159 -14.70 -16.30 14.40
C VAL A 159 -13.57 -16.41 13.38
N LYS A 160 -13.14 -17.64 13.06
CA LYS A 160 -12.14 -17.89 12.02
C LYS A 160 -12.60 -17.37 10.65
N ALA A 161 -13.82 -17.73 10.22
CA ALA A 161 -14.36 -17.30 8.93
C ALA A 161 -14.53 -15.78 8.86
N GLN A 162 -15.09 -15.15 9.90
CA GLN A 162 -15.24 -13.69 9.99
C GLN A 162 -13.90 -12.98 9.94
N SER A 163 -12.91 -13.44 10.71
CA SER A 163 -11.57 -12.86 10.75
C SER A 163 -10.86 -13.00 9.39
N LEU A 164 -10.98 -14.13 8.71
CA LEU A 164 -10.44 -14.32 7.36
C LEU A 164 -11.07 -13.37 6.34
N VAL A 165 -12.40 -13.25 6.34
CA VAL A 165 -13.09 -12.34 5.42
C VAL A 165 -12.71 -10.89 5.72
N ARG A 166 -12.68 -10.48 7.00
CA ARG A 166 -12.26 -9.11 7.39
C ARG A 166 -10.80 -8.83 7.04
N TYR A 167 -9.90 -9.82 7.17
CA TYR A 167 -8.50 -9.69 6.76
C TYR A 167 -8.38 -9.38 5.26
N TYR A 168 -8.96 -10.22 4.40
CA TYR A 168 -8.88 -10.00 2.94
C TYR A 168 -9.65 -8.76 2.50
N TYR A 169 -10.78 -8.45 3.13
CA TYR A 169 -11.51 -7.23 2.83
C TYR A 169 -10.71 -5.98 3.26
N GLY A 170 -10.06 -6.02 4.43
CA GLY A 170 -9.15 -4.98 4.90
C GLY A 170 -7.98 -4.76 3.92
N LYS A 171 -7.34 -5.85 3.46
CA LYS A 171 -6.29 -5.81 2.42
C LYS A 171 -6.78 -5.11 1.15
N PHE A 172 -7.95 -5.51 0.66
CA PHE A 172 -8.59 -4.90 -0.50
C PHE A 172 -8.90 -3.40 -0.32
N LEU A 173 -9.35 -2.99 0.87
CA LEU A 173 -9.64 -1.58 1.19
C LEU A 173 -8.38 -0.73 1.32
N ILE A 174 -7.27 -1.28 1.83
CA ILE A 174 -5.97 -0.60 1.85
C ILE A 174 -5.50 -0.31 0.43
N ASP A 175 -5.67 -1.24 -0.51
CA ASP A 175 -5.36 -1.06 -1.93
C ASP A 175 -6.24 0.02 -2.61
N LEU A 176 -7.44 0.25 -2.07
CA LEU A 176 -8.34 1.34 -2.47
C LEU A 176 -8.06 2.67 -1.73
N ARG A 177 -7.05 2.71 -0.85
CA ARG A 177 -6.73 3.86 0.03
C ARG A 177 -7.87 4.23 0.98
N GLN A 178 -8.68 3.26 1.38
CA GLN A 178 -9.75 3.41 2.37
C GLN A 178 -9.27 2.95 3.74
N HIS A 179 -8.19 3.58 4.24
CA HIS A 179 -7.46 3.11 5.42
C HIS A 179 -8.30 3.10 6.71
N LEU A 180 -9.25 4.04 6.86
CA LEU A 180 -10.11 4.11 8.04
C LEU A 180 -11.13 2.96 8.10
N GLU A 181 -11.75 2.60 6.97
CA GLU A 181 -12.66 1.43 6.91
C GLU A 181 -11.89 0.13 7.11
N ALA A 182 -10.71 0.01 6.48
CA ALA A 182 -9.84 -1.15 6.66
C ALA A 182 -9.44 -1.34 8.12
N MET A 183 -8.98 -0.28 8.79
CA MET A 183 -8.58 -0.31 10.19
C MET A 183 -9.72 -0.79 11.09
N LYS A 184 -10.94 -0.23 10.95
CA LYS A 184 -12.10 -0.64 11.77
C LYS A 184 -12.44 -2.11 11.61
N LEU A 185 -12.39 -2.64 10.39
CA LEU A 185 -12.65 -4.06 10.14
C LEU A 185 -11.56 -4.95 10.76
N LEU A 186 -10.30 -4.53 10.65
CA LEU A 186 -9.18 -5.29 11.20
C LEU A 186 -9.15 -5.24 12.75
N GLU A 187 -9.55 -4.13 13.37
CA GLU A 187 -9.71 -4.01 14.83
C GLU A 187 -10.79 -4.96 15.33
N GLN A 188 -11.95 -5.00 14.67
CA GLN A 188 -13.00 -5.97 14.99
C GLN A 188 -12.51 -7.41 14.88
N ALA A 189 -11.69 -7.72 13.86
CA ALA A 189 -11.12 -9.05 13.71
C ALA A 189 -10.14 -9.38 14.85
N ASP A 190 -9.25 -8.45 15.23
CA ASP A 190 -8.29 -8.65 16.33
C ASP A 190 -9.00 -8.79 17.70
N GLU A 191 -10.05 -8.01 17.95
CA GLU A 191 -10.88 -8.12 19.14
C GLU A 191 -11.61 -9.46 19.25
N GLU A 192 -12.22 -9.92 18.15
CA GLU A 192 -12.91 -11.21 18.11
C GLU A 192 -11.93 -12.38 18.25
N LEU A 193 -10.75 -12.31 17.62
CA LEU A 193 -9.68 -13.28 17.85
C LEU A 193 -9.27 -13.33 19.32
N GLY A 194 -9.19 -12.18 20.01
CA GLY A 194 -8.88 -12.13 21.44
C GLY A 194 -9.89 -12.82 22.35
N SER A 195 -11.10 -13.13 21.85
CA SER A 195 -12.14 -13.86 22.59
C SER A 195 -11.99 -15.39 22.54
N VAL A 196 -11.14 -15.91 21.65
CA VAL A 196 -10.90 -17.34 21.44
C VAL A 196 -9.62 -17.77 22.18
N SER A 197 -9.50 -19.06 22.50
CA SER A 197 -8.31 -19.59 23.17
C SER A 197 -7.06 -19.46 22.26
N PRO A 198 -5.88 -19.08 22.81
CA PRO A 198 -4.66 -18.91 22.00
C PRO A 198 -4.23 -20.17 21.22
N GLU A 199 -4.48 -21.35 21.80
CA GLU A 199 -4.12 -22.65 21.22
C GLU A 199 -4.89 -22.94 19.92
N GLU A 200 -6.15 -22.52 19.83
CA GLU A 200 -6.97 -22.68 18.62
C GLU A 200 -6.54 -21.71 17.53
N ILE A 201 -6.28 -20.45 17.89
CA ILE A 201 -5.91 -19.37 16.97
C ILE A 201 -4.55 -19.63 16.31
N ASP A 202 -3.61 -20.23 17.03
CA ASP A 202 -2.26 -20.50 16.52
C ASP A 202 -2.26 -21.45 15.31
N SER A 203 -3.33 -22.21 15.11
CA SER A 203 -3.53 -23.07 13.93
C SER A 203 -4.19 -22.36 12.74
N TRP A 204 -4.57 -21.09 12.88
CA TRP A 204 -5.31 -20.36 11.86
C TRP A 204 -4.35 -19.57 10.98
N GLU A 205 -4.28 -19.96 9.72
CA GLU A 205 -3.41 -19.37 8.71
C GLU A 205 -4.21 -18.65 7.63
N THR A 206 -3.54 -17.74 6.94
CA THR A 206 -4.05 -17.10 5.73
C THR A 206 -4.14 -18.11 4.58
N LEU A 207 -4.96 -17.80 3.57
CA LEU A 207 -5.21 -18.65 2.40
C LEU A 207 -4.16 -18.46 1.29
N GLU A 208 -2.92 -18.13 1.64
CA GLU A 208 -1.78 -18.03 0.71
C GLU A 208 -0.92 -19.31 0.80
N GLU A 209 -0.10 -19.62 -0.21
CA GLU A 209 0.61 -20.92 -0.31
C GLU A 209 1.58 -21.17 0.86
N ASP A 210 2.18 -20.11 1.42
CA ASP A 210 3.04 -20.13 2.61
C ASP A 210 2.33 -19.52 3.85
N GLY A 211 1.01 -19.70 3.94
CA GLY A 211 0.09 -18.97 4.81
C GLY A 211 0.66 -18.52 6.16
N GLU A 212 0.73 -17.20 6.38
CA GLU A 212 1.11 -16.68 7.69
C GLU A 212 -0.03 -16.84 8.71
N ARG A 213 0.29 -16.85 10.00
CA ARG A 213 -0.72 -16.87 11.08
C ARG A 213 -1.66 -15.68 10.94
N LEU A 214 -2.96 -15.93 10.97
CA LEU A 214 -4.00 -14.93 10.73
C LEU A 214 -3.93 -13.75 11.70
N SER A 215 -3.62 -14.01 12.97
CA SER A 215 -3.44 -12.97 13.99
C SER A 215 -2.28 -12.02 13.65
N ILE A 216 -1.17 -12.57 13.15
CA ILE A 216 -0.01 -11.81 12.70
C ILE A 216 -0.38 -10.99 11.45
N ALA A 217 -1.08 -11.61 10.50
CA ALA A 217 -1.52 -10.96 9.27
C ALA A 217 -2.38 -9.72 9.50
N ILE A 218 -3.37 -9.86 10.38
CA ILE A 218 -4.27 -8.77 10.77
C ILE A 218 -3.49 -7.64 11.43
N ASN A 219 -2.59 -7.97 12.36
CA ASN A 219 -1.79 -6.97 13.07
C ASN A 219 -0.78 -6.26 12.15
N THR A 220 -0.24 -6.95 11.15
CA THR A 220 0.58 -6.36 10.09
C THR A 220 -0.23 -5.32 9.28
N LEU A 221 -1.46 -5.65 8.87
CA LEU A 221 -2.30 -4.71 8.14
C LEU A 221 -2.82 -3.55 9.02
N LEU A 222 -3.04 -3.80 10.32
CA LEU A 222 -3.35 -2.74 11.29
C LEU A 222 -2.19 -1.75 11.43
N PHE A 223 -0.96 -2.24 11.53
CA PHE A 223 0.23 -1.39 11.53
C PHE A 223 0.27 -0.50 10.28
N VAL A 224 0.12 -1.09 9.09
CA VAL A 224 0.13 -0.36 7.82
C VAL A 224 -0.99 0.69 7.76
N SER A 225 -2.22 0.32 8.13
CA SER A 225 -3.37 1.23 8.09
C SER A 225 -3.20 2.40 9.04
N ASN A 226 -2.77 2.14 10.27
CA ASN A 226 -2.54 3.17 11.28
C ASN A 226 -1.40 4.12 10.89
N CYS A 227 -0.29 3.61 10.33
CA CYS A 227 0.77 4.46 9.81
C CYS A 227 0.27 5.38 8.67
N LYS A 228 -0.55 4.85 7.76
CA LYS A 228 -1.13 5.63 6.65
C LYS A 228 -2.10 6.70 7.14
N LEU A 229 -2.95 6.38 8.11
CA LEU A 229 -3.86 7.35 8.74
C LEU A 229 -3.09 8.47 9.46
N ALA A 230 -2.00 8.14 10.16
CA ALA A 230 -1.13 9.14 10.78
C ALA A 230 -0.49 10.10 9.75
N GLU A 231 -0.10 9.58 8.57
CA GLU A 231 0.43 10.39 7.46
C GLU A 231 -0.64 11.30 6.85
N GLU A 232 -1.84 10.76 6.56
CA GLU A 232 -2.96 11.51 5.97
C GLU A 232 -3.45 12.64 6.88
N LEU A 233 -3.40 12.43 8.19
CA LEU A 233 -3.88 13.36 9.21
C LEU A 233 -2.77 14.27 9.77
N ARG A 234 -1.63 14.38 9.08
CA ARG A 234 -0.53 15.30 9.48
C ARG A 234 -0.98 16.76 9.58
N GLY A 235 -2.03 17.16 8.86
CA GLY A 235 -2.64 18.50 8.95
C GLY A 235 -3.68 18.67 10.06
N SER A 236 -4.06 17.60 10.75
CA SER A 236 -5.05 17.60 11.84
C SER A 236 -4.39 17.93 13.19
N PRO A 237 -5.16 18.12 14.28
CA PRO A 237 -4.60 18.29 15.61
C PRO A 237 -3.61 17.17 15.93
N LYS A 238 -2.42 17.54 16.41
CA LYS A 238 -1.29 16.61 16.60
C LYS A 238 -1.73 15.30 17.29
N TRP A 239 -2.50 15.41 18.38
CA TRP A 239 -2.99 14.29 19.19
C TRP A 239 -3.67 13.15 18.40
N ILE A 240 -4.30 13.45 17.26
CA ILE A 240 -4.95 12.42 16.42
C ILE A 240 -3.90 11.52 15.77
N ALA A 241 -2.89 12.13 15.13
CA ALA A 241 -1.77 11.38 14.55
C ALA A 241 -0.99 10.62 15.64
N GLU A 242 -0.89 11.19 16.84
CA GLU A 242 -0.24 10.50 17.98
C GLU A 242 -0.95 9.20 18.36
N GLN A 243 -2.28 9.21 18.37
CA GLN A 243 -3.07 8.03 18.72
C GLN A 243 -2.84 6.91 17.69
N TYR A 244 -2.88 7.25 16.39
CA TYR A 244 -2.61 6.27 15.33
C TYR A 244 -1.19 5.72 15.38
N ILE A 245 -0.16 6.53 15.69
CA ILE A 245 1.21 6.03 15.84
C ILE A 245 1.33 5.08 17.03
N LYS A 246 0.66 5.38 18.17
CA LYS A 246 0.62 4.48 19.33
C LYS A 246 -0.05 3.16 18.99
N ASP A 247 -1.19 3.20 18.31
CA ASP A 247 -1.95 2.00 17.97
C ASP A 247 -1.23 1.18 16.87
N ALA A 248 -0.54 1.84 15.93
CA ALA A 248 0.39 1.17 15.01
C ALA A 248 1.50 0.42 15.76
N HIS A 249 2.12 1.07 16.75
CA HIS A 249 3.19 0.44 17.54
C HIS A 249 2.66 -0.77 18.34
N LYS A 250 1.48 -0.67 18.96
CA LYS A 250 0.84 -1.82 19.63
C LYS A 250 0.57 -2.99 18.68
N ALA A 251 0.07 -2.71 17.47
CA ALA A 251 -0.15 -3.73 16.45
C ALA A 251 1.18 -4.38 16.03
N ALA A 252 2.24 -3.59 15.83
CA ALA A 252 3.57 -4.11 15.54
C ALA A 252 4.09 -5.04 16.66
N LEU A 253 3.90 -4.68 17.93
CA LEU A 253 4.27 -5.57 19.05
C LEU A 253 3.53 -6.91 19.01
N LYS A 254 2.28 -6.96 18.53
CA LYS A 254 1.57 -8.24 18.36
C LYS A 254 2.13 -9.11 17.22
N SER A 255 2.86 -8.50 16.27
CA SER A 255 3.57 -9.19 15.17
C SER A 255 5.01 -9.62 15.51
N LEU A 256 5.39 -9.58 16.80
CA LEU A 256 6.75 -9.62 17.39
C LEU A 256 7.74 -10.66 16.84
N TYR A 257 7.30 -11.72 16.17
CA TYR A 257 8.15 -12.88 15.82
C TYR A 257 8.39 -13.09 14.32
N THR A 258 7.69 -12.39 13.42
CA THR A 258 7.73 -12.72 11.99
C THR A 258 8.34 -11.65 11.10
N LEU A 259 8.26 -10.36 11.46
CA LEU A 259 8.69 -9.26 10.58
C LEU A 259 9.54 -8.22 11.34
N SER A 260 10.85 -8.47 11.44
CA SER A 260 11.84 -7.52 11.99
C SER A 260 11.75 -6.14 11.32
N SER A 261 11.39 -6.10 10.04
CA SER A 261 11.15 -4.88 9.28
C SER A 261 10.03 -3.99 9.84
N ILE A 262 8.89 -4.59 10.22
CA ILE A 262 7.74 -3.88 10.79
C ILE A 262 8.10 -3.35 12.17
N MET A 263 8.73 -4.20 12.99
CA MET A 263 9.18 -3.80 14.32
C MET A 263 10.13 -2.61 14.26
N ALA A 264 11.15 -2.67 13.39
CA ALA A 264 12.11 -1.60 13.21
C ALA A 264 11.43 -0.27 12.79
N ARG A 265 10.51 -0.32 11.83
CA ARG A 265 9.74 0.85 11.39
C ARG A 265 8.84 1.41 12.49
N SER A 266 8.20 0.53 13.26
CA SER A 266 7.33 0.95 14.38
C SER A 266 8.11 1.68 15.46
N TYR A 267 9.28 1.15 15.84
CA TYR A 267 10.16 1.78 16.83
C TYR A 267 10.71 3.11 16.32
N GLN A 268 11.05 3.22 15.03
CA GLN A 268 11.45 4.51 14.46
C GLN A 268 10.30 5.52 14.53
N ALA A 269 9.12 5.18 14.02
CA ALA A 269 7.99 6.10 13.99
C ALA A 269 7.57 6.55 15.40
N TYR A 270 7.57 5.62 16.36
CA TYR A 270 7.28 5.94 17.76
C TYR A 270 8.40 6.79 18.41
N GLY A 271 9.66 6.53 18.07
CA GLY A 271 10.79 7.35 18.50
C GLY A 271 10.74 8.78 17.96
N GLU A 272 10.37 8.96 16.68
CA GLU A 272 10.18 10.28 16.06
C GLU A 272 9.09 11.07 16.79
N PHE A 273 7.97 10.39 17.07
CA PHE A 273 6.89 10.93 17.88
C PHE A 273 7.33 11.39 19.28
N LEU A 274 8.08 10.56 20.02
CA LEU A 274 8.60 10.92 21.34
C LEU A 274 9.58 12.09 21.26
N CYS A 275 10.40 12.14 20.21
CA CYS A 275 11.31 13.25 19.95
C CYS A 275 10.58 14.57 19.71
N ASP A 276 9.46 14.56 19.00
CA ASP A 276 8.64 15.76 18.75
C ASP A 276 7.95 16.28 20.02
N LYS A 277 7.73 15.40 21.01
CA LYS A 277 7.24 15.76 22.34
C LYS A 277 8.32 16.30 23.29
N GLY A 278 9.59 16.19 22.91
CA GLY A 278 10.71 16.53 23.79
C GLY A 278 11.18 15.39 24.70
N CYS A 279 10.58 14.20 24.62
CA CYS A 279 10.97 13.01 25.39
C CYS A 279 12.18 12.32 24.74
N HIS A 280 13.33 13.00 24.71
CA HIS A 280 14.50 12.55 23.95
C HIS A 280 15.15 11.26 24.51
N GLU A 281 15.04 11.00 25.81
CA GLU A 281 15.60 9.79 26.43
C GLU A 281 14.80 8.54 26.03
N GLU A 282 13.48 8.58 26.15
CA GLU A 282 12.59 7.50 25.71
C GLU A 282 12.69 7.27 24.20
N ALA A 283 12.78 8.36 23.41
CA ALA A 283 13.00 8.25 21.97
C ALA A 283 14.30 7.52 21.62
N LEU A 284 15.37 7.75 22.38
CA LEU A 284 16.64 7.04 22.19
C LEU A 284 16.52 5.54 22.47
N GLU A 285 15.72 5.14 23.45
CA GLU A 285 15.44 3.72 23.70
C GLU A 285 14.73 3.09 22.51
N MET A 286 13.68 3.76 21.99
CA MET A 286 12.98 3.30 20.79
C MET A 286 13.91 3.20 19.58
N TYR A 287 14.74 4.20 19.33
CA TYR A 287 15.70 4.14 18.23
C TYR A 287 16.75 3.04 18.40
N ARG A 288 17.17 2.69 19.63
CA ARG A 288 18.08 1.56 19.83
C ARG A 288 17.42 0.25 19.44
N ASN A 289 16.16 0.06 19.84
CA ASN A 289 15.38 -1.10 19.46
C ASN A 289 15.14 -1.15 17.94
N ALA A 290 14.84 -0.01 17.32
CA ALA A 290 14.70 0.11 15.86
C ALA A 290 15.98 -0.31 15.11
N LEU A 291 17.14 0.19 15.57
CA LEU A 291 18.42 -0.10 14.94
C LEU A 291 18.78 -1.58 15.08
N GLN A 292 18.58 -2.16 16.28
CA GLN A 292 18.81 -3.58 16.50
C GLN A 292 17.95 -4.44 15.57
N GLN A 293 16.67 -4.12 15.41
CA GLN A 293 15.78 -4.87 14.52
C GLN A 293 16.14 -4.69 13.04
N ALA A 294 16.51 -3.48 12.61
CA ALA A 294 16.97 -3.22 11.24
C ALA A 294 18.26 -3.98 10.89
N GLU A 295 19.15 -4.17 11.87
CA GLU A 295 20.40 -4.91 11.70
C GLU A 295 20.20 -6.43 11.71
N LEU A 296 19.22 -6.93 12.48
CA LEU A 296 18.85 -8.35 12.47
C LEU A 296 18.26 -8.77 11.13
N ASP A 297 17.43 -7.93 10.51
CA ASP A 297 16.80 -8.19 9.22
C ASP A 297 17.82 -8.18 8.06
N GLY A 298 18.88 -7.37 8.16
CA GLY A 298 19.96 -7.27 7.16
C GLY A 298 19.53 -6.63 5.82
N GLU A 299 18.25 -6.64 5.49
CA GLU A 299 17.66 -6.09 4.26
C GLU A 299 17.26 -4.61 4.36
N LEU A 300 17.50 -3.97 5.51
CA LEU A 300 17.05 -2.59 5.78
C LEU A 300 18.19 -1.59 6.07
N PRO A 301 19.19 -1.45 5.18
CA PRO A 301 20.31 -0.53 5.40
C PRO A 301 19.87 0.94 5.43
N GLU A 302 18.83 1.30 4.65
CA GLU A 302 18.29 2.67 4.65
C GLU A 302 17.64 3.03 6.00
N LEU A 303 16.89 2.08 6.56
CA LEU A 303 16.24 2.25 7.85
C LEU A 303 17.29 2.42 8.96
N ALA A 304 18.29 1.56 8.99
CA ALA A 304 19.38 1.63 9.96
C ALA A 304 20.12 2.97 9.90
N VAL A 305 20.38 3.51 8.69
CA VAL A 305 20.95 4.86 8.52
C VAL A 305 20.01 5.93 9.06
N SER A 306 18.73 5.89 8.69
CA SER A 306 17.75 6.90 9.12
C SER A 306 17.60 6.95 10.64
N VAL A 307 17.54 5.79 11.30
CA VAL A 307 17.46 5.63 12.74
C VAL A 307 18.73 6.12 13.43
N ALA A 308 19.91 5.77 12.92
CA ALA A 308 21.18 6.24 13.49
C ALA A 308 21.35 7.77 13.36
N LEU A 309 20.86 8.37 12.26
CA LEU A 309 20.79 9.83 12.13
C LEU A 309 19.79 10.46 13.11
N ALA A 310 18.65 9.81 13.36
CA ALA A 310 17.69 10.25 14.37
C ALA A 310 18.29 10.20 15.79
N GLN A 311 19.04 9.15 16.13
CA GLN A 311 19.79 9.05 17.38
C GLN A 311 20.80 10.20 17.52
N ALA A 312 21.55 10.51 16.46
CA ALA A 312 22.51 11.62 16.48
C ALA A 312 21.83 12.97 16.79
N LYS A 313 20.66 13.23 16.19
CA LYS A 313 19.85 14.42 16.49
C LYS A 313 19.39 14.45 17.95
N SER A 314 18.93 13.33 18.50
CA SER A 314 18.50 13.25 19.91
C SER A 314 19.65 13.44 20.88
N TYR A 315 20.81 12.82 20.64
CA TYR A 315 22.01 13.04 21.46
C TYR A 315 22.48 14.49 21.43
N HIS A 316 22.37 15.17 20.29
CA HIS A 316 22.66 16.60 20.22
C HIS A 316 21.71 17.43 21.08
N ARG A 317 20.39 17.15 21.06
CA ARG A 317 19.42 17.84 21.94
C ARG A 317 19.65 17.59 23.43
N LEU A 318 20.25 16.46 23.79
CA LEU A 318 20.68 16.13 25.16
C LEU A 318 22.10 16.61 25.49
N SER A 319 22.75 17.37 24.61
CA SER A 319 24.13 17.86 24.78
C SER A 319 25.18 16.75 24.96
N GLN A 320 24.93 15.55 24.42
CA GLN A 320 25.85 14.40 24.49
C GLN A 320 26.73 14.31 23.22
N ALA A 321 27.66 15.26 23.06
CA ALA A 321 28.49 15.40 21.85
C ALA A 321 29.26 14.12 21.46
N VAL A 322 29.86 13.42 22.43
CA VAL A 322 30.62 12.18 22.17
C VAL A 322 29.74 11.10 21.53
N LYS A 323 28.50 10.92 22.02
CA LYS A 323 27.57 9.92 21.49
C LYS A 323 26.98 10.34 20.15
N ARG A 324 26.71 11.64 19.97
CA ARG A 324 26.35 12.22 18.66
C ARG A 324 27.40 11.88 17.61
N ASP A 325 28.67 12.15 17.89
CA ASP A 325 29.76 11.94 16.93
C ASP A 325 30.01 10.45 16.67
N ALA A 326 29.86 9.60 17.69
CA ALA A 326 29.89 8.15 17.50
C ALA A 326 28.82 7.66 16.52
N MET A 327 27.58 8.19 16.60
CA MET A 327 26.52 7.83 15.67
C MET A 327 26.76 8.37 14.25
N LEU A 328 27.26 9.61 14.12
CA LEU A 328 27.65 10.15 12.81
C LEU A 328 28.77 9.33 12.17
N HIS A 329 29.79 8.92 12.94
CA HIS A 329 30.85 8.04 12.44
C HIS A 329 30.33 6.65 12.04
N ARG A 330 29.34 6.11 12.74
CA ARG A 330 28.68 4.85 12.36
C ARG A 330 28.00 5.00 11.00
N VAL A 331 27.18 6.04 10.82
CA VAL A 331 26.50 6.30 9.53
C VAL A 331 27.49 6.57 8.41
N ASP A 332 28.58 7.29 8.70
CA ASP A 332 29.66 7.53 7.75
C ASP A 332 30.24 6.20 7.24
N ARG A 333 30.51 5.24 8.12
CA ARG A 333 30.97 3.89 7.73
C ARG A 333 29.94 3.13 6.90
N MET A 334 28.66 3.20 7.29
CA MET A 334 27.58 2.49 6.58
C MET A 334 27.35 3.02 5.15
N THR A 335 27.56 4.31 4.93
CA THR A 335 27.25 4.98 3.65
C THR A 335 28.48 5.19 2.75
N LYS A 336 29.68 4.92 3.24
CA LYS A 336 30.95 5.10 2.50
C LYS A 336 31.04 4.32 1.20
N SER A 337 30.51 3.10 1.16
CA SER A 337 30.53 2.26 -0.04
C SER A 337 29.63 2.81 -1.16
N ASN A 338 28.73 3.76 -0.87
CA ASN A 338 27.76 4.27 -1.81
C ASN A 338 27.62 5.80 -1.70
N GLU A 339 28.67 6.51 -2.12
CA GLU A 339 28.80 7.97 -1.96
C GLU A 339 27.72 8.78 -2.68
N ASN A 340 27.13 8.24 -3.75
CA ASN A 340 26.08 8.89 -4.54
C ASN A 340 24.66 8.46 -4.12
N SER A 341 24.48 7.93 -2.92
CA SER A 341 23.18 7.48 -2.39
C SER A 341 22.43 8.58 -1.64
N LEU A 342 21.09 8.47 -1.58
CA LEU A 342 20.25 9.33 -0.75
C LEU A 342 20.66 9.29 0.73
N ASN A 343 21.02 8.11 1.24
CA ASN A 343 21.49 7.93 2.62
C ASN A 343 22.74 8.78 2.90
N ARG A 344 23.68 8.84 1.94
CA ARG A 344 24.87 9.68 2.07
C ARG A 344 24.52 11.18 2.07
N ALA A 345 23.59 11.60 1.22
CA ALA A 345 23.11 12.98 1.19
C ALA A 345 22.43 13.39 2.51
N HIS A 346 21.56 12.53 3.06
CA HIS A 346 20.95 12.74 4.37
C HIS A 346 21.99 12.80 5.49
N TYR A 347 23.01 11.93 5.45
CA TYR A 347 24.13 12.00 6.38
C TYR A 347 24.84 13.35 6.32
N TYR A 348 25.22 13.84 5.13
CA TYR A 348 25.90 15.11 4.97
C TYR A 348 25.07 16.29 5.48
N LEU A 349 23.78 16.33 5.16
CA LEU A 349 22.87 17.37 5.63
C LEU A 349 22.76 17.35 7.16
N VAL A 350 22.53 16.17 7.76
CA VAL A 350 22.39 16.04 9.21
C VAL A 350 23.70 16.36 9.91
N ALA A 351 24.84 15.85 9.44
CA ALA A 351 26.15 16.16 10.01
C ALA A 351 26.41 17.67 10.01
N ALA A 352 26.12 18.37 8.90
CA ALA A 352 26.28 19.82 8.82
C ALA A 352 25.37 20.57 9.79
N THR A 353 24.09 20.18 9.93
CA THR A 353 23.17 20.83 10.88
C THR A 353 23.64 20.65 12.34
N LEU A 354 24.20 19.49 12.69
CA LEU A 354 24.60 19.16 14.06
C LEU A 354 26.00 19.65 14.44
N GLN A 355 26.89 19.87 13.46
CA GLN A 355 28.28 20.28 13.66
C GLN A 355 28.54 21.75 13.31
N GLN A 356 27.53 22.50 12.86
CA GLN A 356 27.70 23.90 12.47
C GLN A 356 28.29 24.78 13.58
N GLN A 357 27.99 24.51 14.86
CA GLN A 357 28.56 25.27 15.98
C GLN A 357 30.03 24.91 16.18
N ASP A 358 30.35 23.62 16.23
CA ASP A 358 31.72 23.12 16.40
C ASP A 358 32.65 23.53 15.22
N ALA A 359 32.08 23.69 14.02
CA ALA A 359 32.83 24.08 12.83
C ALA A 359 33.14 25.59 12.77
N LYS A 360 32.50 26.44 13.59
CA LYS A 360 32.83 27.87 13.65
C LYS A 360 34.23 28.12 14.20
N GLU A 361 34.71 27.22 15.05
CA GLU A 361 36.01 27.32 15.71
C GLU A 361 37.16 26.82 14.82
N ASP A 362 36.85 26.11 13.71
CA ASP A 362 37.84 25.46 12.84
C ASP A 362 37.50 25.66 11.36
N ALA A 363 38.29 26.51 10.69
CA ALA A 363 38.13 26.84 9.27
C ALA A 363 38.19 25.60 8.35
N ASN A 364 38.96 24.58 8.70
CA ASN A 364 39.06 23.36 7.90
C ASN A 364 37.77 22.54 8.00
N LYS A 365 37.16 22.45 9.19
CA LYS A 365 35.86 21.79 9.38
C LYS A 365 34.76 22.55 8.65
N MET A 366 34.78 23.88 8.68
CA MET A 366 33.82 24.69 7.93
C MET A 366 33.90 24.43 6.42
N ALA A 367 35.12 24.40 5.85
CA ALA A 367 35.32 24.10 4.42
C ALA A 367 34.82 22.69 4.04
N GLN A 368 35.04 21.70 4.90
CA GLN A 368 34.52 20.34 4.72
C GLN A 368 32.99 20.30 4.75
N LEU A 369 32.35 20.97 5.72
CA LEU A 369 30.90 21.04 5.81
C LEU A 369 30.26 21.69 4.58
N LEU A 370 30.83 22.79 4.09
CA LEU A 370 30.35 23.44 2.87
C LEU A 370 30.47 22.53 1.64
N THR A 371 31.53 21.72 1.58
CA THR A 371 31.71 20.73 0.50
C THR A 371 30.67 19.62 0.60
N HIS A 372 30.42 19.10 1.81
CA HIS A 372 29.40 18.10 2.07
C HIS A 372 27.99 18.59 1.71
N LEU A 373 27.65 19.86 2.00
CA LEU A 373 26.35 20.42 1.66
C LEU A 373 26.12 20.55 0.15
N ARG A 374 27.15 20.94 -0.62
CA ARG A 374 27.09 20.95 -2.09
C ARG A 374 26.86 19.55 -2.66
N LEU A 375 27.56 18.56 -2.11
CA LEU A 375 27.39 17.15 -2.51
C LEU A 375 26.00 16.64 -2.15
N ALA A 376 25.49 16.97 -0.96
CA ALA A 376 24.14 16.61 -0.56
C ALA A 376 23.09 17.21 -1.52
N ALA A 377 23.21 18.50 -1.85
CA ALA A 377 22.30 19.17 -2.77
C ALA A 377 22.30 18.53 -4.16
N SER A 378 23.47 18.23 -4.73
CA SER A 378 23.58 17.61 -6.05
C SER A 378 22.98 16.20 -6.10
N ILE A 379 23.17 15.41 -5.03
CA ILE A 379 22.54 14.09 -4.90
C ILE A 379 21.01 14.24 -4.79
N PHE A 380 20.51 15.11 -3.92
CA PHE A 380 19.06 15.32 -3.77
C PHE A 380 18.39 15.78 -5.09
N GLU A 381 19.05 16.62 -5.88
CA GLU A 381 18.56 17.02 -7.20
C GLU A 381 18.46 15.83 -8.17
N ARG A 382 19.48 14.97 -8.20
CA ARG A 382 19.49 13.76 -9.03
C ARG A 382 18.33 12.83 -8.68
N PHE A 383 17.97 12.72 -7.40
CA PHE A 383 16.84 11.92 -6.91
C PHE A 383 15.50 12.68 -6.86
N ARG A 384 15.44 13.90 -7.42
CA ARG A 384 14.23 14.75 -7.50
C ARG A 384 13.65 15.16 -6.13
N GLN A 385 14.45 15.13 -5.06
CA GLN A 385 14.08 15.63 -3.73
C GLN A 385 14.34 17.14 -3.62
N ARG A 386 13.51 17.94 -4.29
CA ARG A 386 13.70 19.40 -4.39
C ARG A 386 13.73 20.11 -3.02
N ALA A 387 12.89 19.69 -2.07
CA ALA A 387 12.83 20.30 -0.75
C ALA A 387 14.17 20.15 0.01
N SER A 388 14.72 18.94 0.08
CA SER A 388 15.99 18.66 0.75
C SER A 388 17.19 19.27 0.03
N ALA A 389 17.15 19.36 -1.31
CA ALA A 389 18.17 20.07 -2.08
C ALA A 389 18.18 21.58 -1.74
N LEU A 390 17.00 22.20 -1.62
CA LEU A 390 16.87 23.60 -1.21
C LEU A 390 17.34 23.79 0.24
N GLU A 391 16.98 22.89 1.15
CA GLU A 391 17.43 22.92 2.55
C GLU A 391 18.97 22.91 2.65
N ALA A 392 19.62 22.00 1.93
CA ALA A 392 21.09 21.91 1.89
C ALA A 392 21.73 23.21 1.35
N ARG A 393 21.17 23.79 0.29
CA ARG A 393 21.65 25.07 -0.29
C ARG A 393 21.43 26.26 0.63
N CYS A 394 20.27 26.31 1.29
CA CYS A 394 19.97 27.36 2.26
C CYS A 394 20.95 27.30 3.43
N LEU A 395 21.21 26.11 3.97
CA LEU A 395 22.20 25.93 5.04
C LEU A 395 23.61 26.31 4.58
N GLU A 396 24.02 25.91 3.37
CA GLU A 396 25.30 26.30 2.77
C GLU A 396 25.43 27.83 2.67
N GLY A 397 24.37 28.50 2.20
CA GLY A 397 24.30 29.95 2.10
C GLY A 397 24.39 30.64 3.46
N LEU A 398 23.67 30.13 4.46
CA LEU A 398 23.70 30.66 5.83
C LEU A 398 25.09 30.55 6.44
N LEU A 399 25.74 29.39 6.35
CA LEU A 399 27.07 29.17 6.91
C LEU A 399 28.15 30.05 6.25
N ARG A 400 28.00 30.39 4.97
CA ARG A 400 28.88 31.35 4.29
C ARG A 400 28.61 32.79 4.68
N ALA A 401 27.35 33.14 4.82
CA ALA A 401 26.94 34.52 5.06
C ALA A 401 27.21 34.93 6.52
N GLU A 402 27.11 34.01 7.47
CA GLU A 402 27.30 34.30 8.89
C GLU A 402 28.60 35.05 9.25
N PRO A 403 29.81 34.62 8.83
CA PRO A 403 31.04 35.37 9.10
C PRO A 403 31.03 36.76 8.45
N LEU A 404 30.46 36.87 7.25
CA LEU A 404 30.33 38.16 6.55
C LEU A 404 29.42 39.10 7.33
N PHE A 405 28.26 38.62 7.82
CA PHE A 405 27.32 39.41 8.62
C PHE A 405 27.92 39.85 9.95
N ALA A 406 28.72 39.03 10.62
CA ALA A 406 29.41 39.42 11.85
C ALA A 406 30.40 40.57 11.59
N GLU A 407 31.15 40.50 10.49
CA GLU A 407 32.05 41.58 10.08
C GLU A 407 31.28 42.86 9.69
N TYR A 408 30.14 42.71 8.99
CA TYR A 408 29.27 43.85 8.67
C TYR A 408 28.69 44.50 9.92
N ALA A 409 28.26 43.73 10.92
CA ALA A 409 27.73 44.25 12.18
C ALA A 409 28.76 45.09 12.95
N ILE A 410 30.06 44.79 12.80
CA ILE A 410 31.16 45.57 13.40
C ILE A 410 31.45 46.84 12.57
N LEU A 411 31.37 46.75 11.25
CA LEU A 411 31.72 47.85 10.33
C LEU A 411 30.60 48.88 10.18
N LEU A 412 29.33 48.47 10.20
CA LEU A 412 28.17 49.37 9.97
C LEU A 412 28.13 50.54 10.97
N PRO A 413 28.22 50.32 12.30
CA PRO A 413 28.17 51.42 13.27
C PRO A 413 29.33 52.41 13.11
N ARG A 414 30.52 51.93 12.69
CA ARG A 414 31.71 52.76 12.44
C ARG A 414 31.60 53.57 11.14
N ALA A 415 30.97 52.99 10.12
CA ALA A 415 30.67 53.68 8.87
C ALA A 415 29.59 54.75 9.05
N ILE A 416 28.63 54.54 9.96
CA ILE A 416 27.60 55.53 10.31
C ILE A 416 28.17 56.67 11.17
N SER A 417 29.22 56.42 11.98
CA SER A 417 29.74 57.41 12.93
C SER A 417 30.93 58.25 12.43
N THR A 418 31.79 57.77 11.52
CA THR A 418 32.97 58.55 11.06
C THR A 418 33.54 58.14 9.69
N SER A 419 33.63 59.14 8.79
CA SER A 419 34.46 59.24 7.56
C SER A 419 34.21 58.25 6.40
N ASP A 420 34.21 58.79 5.18
CA ASP A 420 33.99 58.10 3.90
C ASP A 420 34.79 56.80 3.73
N GLY A 421 35.99 56.70 4.31
CA GLY A 421 36.86 55.51 4.21
C GLY A 421 36.37 54.25 4.94
N ALA A 422 35.44 54.37 5.90
CA ALA A 422 34.74 53.21 6.48
C ALA A 422 33.57 52.76 5.59
N LEU A 423 32.95 53.71 4.90
CA LEU A 423 31.86 53.50 3.95
C LEU A 423 32.36 52.83 2.65
N TYR A 424 33.51 53.27 2.12
CA TYR A 424 34.20 52.61 1.00
C TYR A 424 34.62 51.16 1.32
N ARG A 425 35.05 50.87 2.55
CA ARG A 425 35.39 49.49 2.97
C ARG A 425 34.16 48.57 3.09
N VAL A 426 33.00 49.14 3.36
CA VAL A 426 31.73 48.41 3.28
C VAL A 426 31.36 48.18 1.80
N ILE A 427 31.46 49.21 0.95
CA ILE A 427 31.14 49.12 -0.49
C ILE A 427 32.05 48.13 -1.23
N ASP A 428 33.37 48.18 -1.05
CA ASP A 428 34.35 47.31 -1.72
C ASP A 428 34.16 45.83 -1.38
N ARG A 429 33.61 45.52 -0.19
CA ARG A 429 33.31 44.14 0.24
C ARG A 429 31.94 43.64 -0.19
N VAL A 430 31.00 44.54 -0.47
CA VAL A 430 29.65 44.18 -0.93
C VAL A 430 29.66 43.76 -2.41
N GLY A 431 30.64 44.22 -3.19
CA GLY A 431 30.76 43.83 -4.59
C GLY A 431 29.49 44.19 -5.36
N PHE A 432 29.15 45.47 -5.41
CA PHE A 432 28.17 45.99 -6.36
C PHE A 432 28.76 46.06 -7.77
#